data_AF-A0A1H6Y9E9-F1
#
_entry.id   AF-A0A1H6Y9E9-F1
#
_cell.length_a   1.000
_cell.length_b   1.000
_cell.length_c   1.000
_cell.angle_alpha   90.00
_cell.angle_beta   90.00
_cell.angle_gamma   90.00
#
_symmetry.space_group_name_H-M   'P 1'
#
loop_
_entity.id
_entity.type
_entity.pdbx_description
1 polymer ?
#
loop_
_entity_poly.entity_id
_entity_poly.type
_entity_poly.pdbx_seq_one_letter_code
_entity_poly.pdbx_strand_id
1 'polypeptide(L)' 'MCKRYVLLPMAGNRNNSNGSLNNVGTNGNYWSSTVSSTNSRNLKFNRSNANMNTNNRANGNAVRCLKDYCMLKLQPF' A
#
# COMPACT_ATOMS: atom_id res chain seq x y z
N MET A 1 -23.98 7.38 -6.16
CA MET A 1 -23.32 6.97 -4.90
C MET A 1 -21.87 6.73 -5.21
N CYS A 2 -20.94 7.35 -4.47
CA CYS A 2 -19.51 7.18 -4.76
C CYS A 2 -18.96 5.90 -4.12
N LYS A 3 -18.13 5.17 -4.86
CA LYS A 3 -17.43 3.97 -4.39
C LYS A 3 -15.93 4.17 -4.50
N ARG A 4 -15.19 3.68 -3.50
CA ARG A 4 -13.74 3.70 -3.46
C ARG A 4 -13.20 2.37 -3.97
N TYR A 5 -12.36 2.41 -5.00
CA TYR A 5 -11.72 1.22 -5.54
C TYR A 5 -10.21 1.29 -5.31
N VAL A 6 -9.65 0.18 -4.83
CA VAL A 6 -8.23 0.08 -4.49
C VAL A 6 -7.71 -1.24 -5.01
N LEU A 7 -6.70 -1.19 -5.87
CA LEU A 7 -5.92 -2.36 -6.26
C LEU A 7 -4.59 -2.34 -5.49
N LEU A 8 -4.30 -3.43 -4.78
CA LEU A 8 -3.06 -3.60 -4.01
C LEU A 8 -2.26 -4.79 -4.54
N PRO A 9 -1.45 -4.62 -5.61
CA PRO A 9 -0.50 -5.64 -6.05
C PRO A 9 0.51 -5.99 -4.95
N MET A 10 0.90 -7.25 -4.90
CA MET A 10 1.92 -7.77 -4.00
C MET A 10 3.32 -7.52 -4.59
N ALA A 11 3.70 -6.26 -4.71
CA ALA A 11 4.95 -5.86 -5.37
C ALA A 11 6.21 -6.08 -4.51
N GLY A 12 6.08 -6.53 -3.26
CA GLY A 12 7.20 -6.65 -2.34
C GLY A 12 7.69 -5.28 -1.85
N ASN A 13 8.99 -5.16 -1.59
CA ASN A 13 9.64 -3.89 -1.26
C ASN A 13 11.14 -3.90 -1.59
N ARG A 14 11.72 -2.72 -1.79
CA ARG A 14 13.19 -2.55 -1.88
C ARG A 14 13.80 -2.34 -0.50
N ASN A 15 14.82 -3.14 -0.17
CA ASN A 15 15.58 -3.03 1.07
C ASN A 15 16.41 -1.74 1.09
N ASN A 16 16.43 -1.04 2.23
CA ASN A 16 17.21 0.19 2.40
C ASN A 16 18.73 -0.06 2.51
N SER A 17 19.17 -1.21 3.03
CA SER A 17 20.58 -1.48 3.31
C SER A 17 21.37 -1.89 2.06
N ASN A 18 20.78 -2.68 1.16
CA ASN A 18 21.48 -3.26 0.01
C ASN A 18 20.74 -3.11 -1.32
N GLY A 19 19.59 -2.44 -1.34
CA GLY A 19 18.82 -2.22 -2.56
C GLY A 19 18.13 -3.47 -3.13
N SER A 20 18.21 -4.63 -2.47
CA SER A 20 17.58 -5.87 -2.95
C SER A 20 16.06 -5.80 -2.91
N LEU A 21 15.39 -6.49 -3.82
CA LEU A 21 13.93 -6.63 -3.85
C LEU A 21 13.51 -7.83 -2.99
N ASN A 22 12.67 -7.59 -2.00
CA ASN A 22 12.15 -8.61 -1.10
C ASN A 22 10.68 -8.92 -1.40
N ASN A 23 10.31 -10.20 -1.32
CA ASN A 23 8.91 -10.66 -1.29
C ASN A 23 8.04 -10.21 -2.47
N VAL A 24 8.66 -10.05 -3.65
CA VAL A 24 7.95 -9.74 -4.90
C VAL A 24 7.00 -10.89 -5.23
N GLY A 25 5.74 -10.57 -5.51
CA GLY A 25 4.68 -11.54 -5.79
C GLY A 25 4.07 -12.19 -4.55
N THR A 26 4.66 -12.04 -3.36
CA THR A 26 4.17 -12.70 -2.14
C THR A 26 3.61 -11.74 -1.11
N ASN A 27 4.13 -10.52 -1.03
CA ASN A 27 3.71 -9.51 -0.06
C ASN A 27 3.39 -8.18 -0.71
N GLY A 28 2.33 -7.52 -0.23
CA GLY A 28 2.09 -6.10 -0.48
C GLY A 28 2.63 -5.27 0.67
N ASN A 29 3.56 -4.36 0.40
CA ASN A 29 4.04 -3.38 1.37
C ASN A 29 3.67 -1.97 0.91
N TYR A 30 2.89 -1.27 1.73
CA TYR A 30 2.36 0.06 1.40
C TYR A 30 2.64 1.06 2.52
N TRP A 31 3.22 2.21 2.18
CA TRP A 31 3.41 3.29 3.14
C TRP A 31 2.08 3.93 3.55
N SER A 32 1.97 4.26 4.83
CA SER A 32 0.96 5.17 5.37
C SER A 32 1.51 6.59 5.47
N SER A 33 0.62 7.57 5.59
CA SER A 33 0.98 8.97 5.88
C SER A 33 1.43 9.18 7.33
N THR A 34 1.26 8.20 8.22
CA THR A 34 1.68 8.30 9.62
C THR A 34 3.19 8.15 9.76
N VAL A 35 3.88 9.27 9.98
CA VAL A 35 5.34 9.34 10.15
C VAL A 35 5.74 9.15 11.63
N SER A 36 6.87 8.48 11.87
CA SER A 36 7.47 8.32 13.20
C SER A 36 8.99 8.51 13.10
N SER A 37 9.44 9.78 13.17
CA SER A 37 10.84 10.18 13.03
C SER A 37 11.48 9.66 11.72
N THR A 38 12.57 8.88 11.81
CA THR A 38 13.25 8.22 10.68
C THR A 38 12.44 7.07 10.08
N ASN A 39 11.41 6.62 10.77
CA ASN A 39 10.50 5.56 10.35
C ASN A 39 9.15 6.12 9.87
N SER A 40 8.37 5.26 9.21
CA SER A 40 6.97 5.50 8.90
C SER A 40 6.16 4.23 9.12
N ARG A 41 4.84 4.37 9.32
CA ARG A 41 3.94 3.22 9.40
C ARG A 41 3.69 2.63 8.01
N ASN A 42 3.67 1.31 7.89
CA ASN A 42 3.33 0.62 6.65
C ASN A 42 2.37 -0.55 6.86
N LEU A 43 1.49 -0.74 5.89
CA LEU A 43 0.68 -1.94 5.76
C LEU A 43 1.51 -3.01 5.06
N LYS A 44 1.68 -4.15 5.72
CA LYS A 44 2.23 -5.37 5.13
C LYS A 44 1.14 -6.42 5.13
N PHE A 45 0.78 -6.93 3.95
CA PHE A 45 -0.15 -8.05 3.84
C PHE A 45 0.37 -9.12 2.90
N ASN A 46 -0.16 -10.33 3.06
CA ASN A 46 0.02 -11.46 2.16
C ASN A 46 -1.31 -12.22 2.04
N ARG A 47 -1.29 -13.44 1.51
CA ARG A 47 -2.49 -14.25 1.33
C ARG A 47 -3.27 -14.54 2.63
N SER A 48 -2.59 -14.57 3.78
CA SER A 48 -3.17 -15.03 5.05
C SER A 48 -3.37 -13.90 6.06
N ASN A 49 -2.43 -12.95 6.12
CA ASN A 49 -2.34 -11.99 7.21
C ASN A 49 -2.16 -10.55 6.69
N ALA A 50 -2.61 -9.58 7.47
CA ALA A 50 -2.37 -8.15 7.27
C ALA A 50 -1.93 -7.51 8.58
N ASN A 51 -0.82 -6.77 8.56
CA ASN A 51 -0.19 -6.18 9.74
C ASN A 51 0.20 -4.73 9.47
N MET A 52 0.11 -3.88 10.49
CA MET A 52 0.66 -2.52 10.48
C MET A 52 1.98 -2.45 11.26
N ASN A 53 3.07 -2.23 10.53
CA ASN A 53 4.41 -2.15 11.10
C ASN A 53 4.95 -0.71 11.05
N THR A 54 6.09 -0.50 11.68
CA THR A 54 6.85 0.76 11.63
C THR A 54 8.22 0.44 11.06
N ASN A 55 8.60 1.06 9.94
CA ASN A 55 9.81 0.71 9.21
C ASN A 55 10.57 1.95 8.72
N ASN A 56 11.87 1.80 8.49
CA ASN A 56 12.73 2.86 7.95
C ASN A 56 12.18 3.41 6.64
N ARG A 57 12.03 4.73 6.55
CA ARG A 57 11.51 5.43 5.36
C ARG A 57 12.37 5.23 4.11
N ALA A 58 13.62 4.83 4.29
CA ALA A 58 14.54 4.50 3.21
C ALA A 58 14.17 3.20 2.46
N ASN A 59 13.25 2.38 3.00
CA ASN A 59 12.71 1.23 2.28
C ASN A 59 11.81 1.68 1.12
N GLY A 60 11.95 1.02 -0.03
CA GLY A 60 11.07 1.24 -1.17
C GLY A 60 9.78 0.43 -1.05
N ASN A 61 8.85 0.85 -0.18
CA ASN A 61 7.48 0.37 -0.19
C ASN A 61 6.62 1.20 -1.15
N ALA A 62 5.52 0.62 -1.64
CA ALA A 62 4.65 1.30 -2.58
C ALA A 62 3.80 2.40 -1.92
N VAL A 63 3.50 3.44 -2.68
CA VAL A 63 2.44 4.42 -2.39
C VAL A 63 1.37 4.30 -3.46
N ARG A 64 0.09 4.38 -3.10
CA ARG A 64 -1.01 4.36 -4.07
C ARG A 64 -2.03 5.43 -3.75
N CYS A 65 -2.46 6.12 -4.80
CA CYS A 65 -3.59 7.01 -4.72
C CYS A 65 -4.87 6.20 -4.59
N LEU A 66 -5.77 6.68 -3.75
CA LEU A 66 -7.09 6.12 -3.58
C LEU A 66 -8.06 6.99 -4.36
N LYS A 67 -8.82 6.40 -5.29
CA LYS A 67 -9.74 7.14 -6.14
C LYS A 67 -11.18 6.79 -5.81
N ASP A 68 -11.95 7.81 -5.46
CA ASP A 68 -13.40 7.71 -5.32
C ASP A 68 -14.03 7.92 -6.69
N TYR A 69 -14.77 6.93 -7.15
CA TYR A 69 -15.57 7.03 -8.35
C TYR A 69 -16.98 7.34 -7.92
N CYS A 70 -17.40 8.58 -8.12
CA CYS A 70 -18.81 8.91 -8.03
C CYS A 70 -19.51 8.50 -9.31
N MET A 71 -20.07 7.29 -9.30
CA MET A 71 -21.07 6.96 -10.29
C MET A 71 -22.30 7.82 -9.94
N LEU A 72 -22.51 8.87 -10.73
CA LEU A 72 -23.84 9.44 -10.87
C LEU A 72 -24.74 8.25 -11.22
N LYS A 73 -25.80 8.01 -10.44
CA LYS A 73 -26.82 7.08 -10.93
C LYS A 73 -27.34 7.75 -12.20
N LEU A 74 -26.91 7.28 -13.37
CA LEU A 74 -27.77 7.36 -14.54
C LEU A 74 -28.97 6.52 -14.14
N GLN A 75 -29.99 7.17 -13.58
CA GLN A 75 -31.29 6.55 -13.49
C GLN A 75 -31.68 6.29 -14.95
N PRO A 76 -31.92 5.03 -15.35
CA PRO A 76 -32.67 4.82 -16.58
C PRO A 76 -34.02 5.52 -16.40
N PHE A 77 -34.48 6.15 -17.47
CA PHE A 77 -35.79 6.80 -17.58
C PHE A 77 -36.90 5.97 -16.95
#